data_AF-A0A2H0QV44-F1
#
_entry.id   AF-A0A2H0QV44-F1
#
_cell.length_a   1.000
_cell.length_b   1.000
_cell.length_c   1.000
_cell.angle_alpha   90.00
_cell.angle_beta   90.00
_cell.angle_gamma   90.00
#
_symmetry.space_group_name_H-M   'P 1'
#
loop_
_entity.id
_entity.type
_entity.pdbx_description
1 polymer ?
#
loop_
_entity_poly.entity_id
_entity_poly.type
_entity_poly.pdbx_seq_one_letter_code
_entity_poly.pdbx_strand_id
1 'polypeptide(L)'
;MRNIMDKMFCKLFFTVFVFSFILTSNPADSADGTYGDFGGLGIVLESDIKTDLPRVREVIEGTPAENAGLRKGDLIKSTDGESLEDKSLTSVLQRTRGEPGTTVEISVIREGSEMPITFNITREILKKTDGYKGDYISLILILIILAVIVVLRLISKGKK
;
A
#
# COMPACT_ATOMS: atom_id res chain seq x y z
N MET A 1 20.12 35.64 -24.87
CA MET A 1 19.60 34.25 -24.88
C MET A 1 20.17 33.37 -23.76
N ARG A 2 21.48 33.42 -23.44
CA ARG A 2 22.10 32.67 -22.31
C ARG A 2 21.38 32.82 -20.95
N ASN A 3 21.00 34.05 -20.57
CA ASN A 3 20.31 34.32 -19.30
C ASN A 3 18.90 33.73 -19.16
N ILE A 4 18.21 33.39 -20.26
CA ILE A 4 16.86 32.80 -20.21
C ILE A 4 16.98 31.28 -20.03
N MET A 5 17.95 30.67 -20.72
CA MET A 5 18.19 29.24 -20.66
C MET A 5 18.67 28.81 -19.27
N ASP A 6 19.57 29.58 -18.62
CA ASP A 6 20.00 29.33 -17.24
C ASP A 6 18.85 29.46 -16.23
N LYS A 7 17.97 30.46 -16.40
CA LYS A 7 16.81 30.64 -15.52
C LYS A 7 15.77 29.53 -15.70
N MET A 8 15.62 29.01 -16.92
CA MET A 8 14.74 27.87 -17.22
C MET A 8 15.30 26.56 -16.65
N PHE A 9 16.61 26.34 -16.80
CA PHE A 9 17.29 25.19 -16.21
C PHE A 9 17.22 25.21 -14.69
N CYS A 10 17.45 26.36 -14.06
CA CYS A 10 17.40 26.49 -12.62
C CYS A 10 15.99 26.25 -12.06
N LYS A 11 14.94 26.73 -12.74
CA LYS A 11 13.53 26.44 -12.37
C LYS A 11 13.16 24.97 -12.58
N LEU A 12 13.53 24.39 -13.71
CA LEU A 12 13.20 22.99 -14.01
C LEU A 12 13.95 22.03 -13.07
N PHE A 13 15.22 22.30 -12.77
CA PHE A 13 16.01 21.53 -11.84
C PHE A 13 15.47 21.65 -10.41
N PHE A 14 15.08 22.85 -9.97
CA PHE A 14 14.46 23.05 -8.66
C PHE A 14 13.09 22.37 -8.56
N THR A 15 12.24 22.43 -9.59
CA THR A 15 10.94 21.76 -9.59
C THR A 15 11.08 20.24 -9.57
N VAL A 16 11.97 19.65 -10.39
CA VAL A 16 12.17 18.19 -10.41
C VAL A 16 12.81 17.70 -9.11
N PHE A 17 13.74 18.47 -8.53
CA PHE A 17 14.36 18.13 -7.25
C PHE A 17 13.36 18.21 -6.09
N VAL A 18 12.53 19.25 -6.05
CA VAL A 18 11.46 19.40 -5.04
C VAL A 18 10.39 18.33 -5.22
N PHE A 19 10.03 17.93 -6.44
CA PHE A 19 9.04 16.88 -6.67
C PHE A 19 9.57 15.49 -6.30
N SER A 20 10.85 15.20 -6.59
CA SER A 20 11.51 13.97 -6.15
C SER A 20 11.66 13.91 -4.63
N PHE A 21 11.94 15.05 -3.99
CA PHE A 21 12.02 15.16 -2.53
C PHE A 21 10.64 14.96 -1.90
N ILE A 22 9.57 15.57 -2.43
CA ILE A 22 8.19 15.42 -1.95
C ILE A 22 7.66 13.99 -2.15
N LEU A 23 8.01 13.32 -3.25
CA LEU A 23 7.68 11.90 -3.46
C LEU A 23 8.44 10.97 -2.51
N THR A 24 9.65 11.36 -2.09
CA THR A 24 10.46 10.59 -1.13
C THR A 24 10.04 10.88 0.32
N SER A 25 9.58 12.10 0.60
CA SER A 25 9.11 12.55 1.91
C SER A 25 7.59 12.44 2.02
N ASN A 26 7.03 11.27 1.76
CA ASN A 26 5.67 10.96 2.15
C ASN A 26 5.73 10.20 3.50
N PRO A 27 5.60 10.88 4.66
CA PRO A 27 5.55 10.23 5.97
C PRO A 27 4.21 9.50 6.22
N ALA A 28 3.50 9.10 5.16
CA ALA A 28 2.40 8.15 5.22
C ALA A 28 2.89 6.70 5.39
N ASP A 29 4.20 6.45 5.27
CA ASP A 29 4.85 5.34 5.98
C ASP A 29 5.19 5.83 7.39
N SER A 30 4.14 6.06 8.16
CA SER A 30 4.25 6.43 9.57
C SER A 30 4.91 5.28 10.29
N ALA A 31 6.22 5.41 10.49
CA ALA A 31 7.03 4.66 11.44
C ALA A 31 6.64 3.18 11.49
N ASP A 32 7.34 2.37 10.68
CA ASP A 32 7.71 0.99 11.00
C ASP A 32 7.81 0.87 12.51
N GLY A 33 6.70 0.44 13.13
CA GLY A 33 6.72 0.14 14.54
C GLY A 33 7.76 -0.95 14.69
N THR A 34 8.61 -0.80 15.67
CA THR A 34 9.38 -1.88 16.26
C THR A 34 8.42 -3.01 16.65
N TYR A 35 7.97 -3.80 15.69
CA TYR A 35 7.04 -4.90 15.86
C TYR A 35 7.91 -6.16 16.01
N GLY A 36 8.32 -6.46 17.25
CA GLY A 36 8.93 -7.75 17.56
C GLY A 36 7.96 -8.87 17.20
N ASP A 37 8.31 -9.74 16.26
CA ASP A 37 7.65 -11.02 15.96
C ASP A 37 6.11 -11.08 16.18
N PHE A 38 5.36 -10.11 15.65
CA PHE A 38 3.91 -10.14 15.77
C PHE A 38 3.32 -11.05 14.68
N GLY A 39 2.40 -11.93 15.09
CA GLY A 39 1.62 -12.76 14.20
C GLY A 39 0.56 -11.93 13.48
N GLY A 40 0.56 -12.01 12.15
CA GLY A 40 -0.43 -11.37 11.29
C GLY A 40 -1.13 -12.38 10.39
N LEU A 41 -2.18 -11.95 9.71
CA LEU A 41 -2.93 -12.80 8.77
C LEU A 41 -2.46 -12.65 7.32
N GLY A 42 -1.85 -11.52 6.97
CA GLY A 42 -1.41 -11.22 5.61
C GLY A 42 -2.46 -10.51 4.75
N ILE A 43 -3.30 -9.68 5.37
CA ILE A 43 -4.34 -8.90 4.68
C ILE A 43 -4.06 -7.41 4.77
N VAL A 44 -4.37 -6.70 3.69
CA VAL A 44 -4.40 -5.24 3.64
C VAL A 44 -5.86 -4.81 3.68
N LEU A 45 -6.21 -4.00 4.68
CA LEU A 45 -7.57 -3.49 4.87
C LEU A 45 -7.66 -2.03 4.44
N GLU A 46 -8.82 -1.66 3.92
CA GLU A 46 -9.22 -0.28 3.65
C GLU A 46 -10.62 -0.04 4.21
N SER A 47 -10.94 1.20 4.57
CA SER A 47 -12.31 1.57 4.96
C SER A 47 -13.16 1.74 3.71
N ASP A 48 -14.29 1.02 3.63
CA ASP A 48 -15.25 1.23 2.56
C ASP A 48 -16.22 2.37 2.91
N ILE A 49 -16.17 3.45 2.14
CA ILE A 49 -17.00 4.65 2.33
C ILE A 49 -18.50 4.34 2.19
N LYS A 50 -18.88 3.26 1.48
CA LYS A 50 -20.29 2.93 1.23
C LYS A 50 -20.93 2.14 2.36
N THR A 51 -20.17 1.25 2.98
CA THR A 51 -20.68 0.28 3.97
C THR A 51 -20.17 0.58 5.38
N ASP A 52 -19.19 1.48 5.51
CA ASP A 52 -18.45 1.79 6.75
C ASP A 52 -17.78 0.56 7.39
N LEU A 53 -17.64 -0.51 6.62
CA LEU A 53 -16.99 -1.75 7.04
C LEU A 53 -15.54 -1.81 6.53
N PRO A 54 -14.64 -2.49 7.24
CA PRO A 54 -13.31 -2.82 6.73
C PRO A 54 -13.43 -3.73 5.51
N ARG A 55 -12.91 -3.29 4.37
CA ARG A 55 -12.81 -4.05 3.13
C ARG A 55 -11.40 -4.60 2.97
N VAL A 56 -11.29 -5.84 2.51
CA VAL A 56 -10.02 -6.44 2.10
C VAL A 56 -9.61 -5.82 0.77
N ARG A 57 -8.61 -4.94 0.81
CA ARG A 57 -8.02 -4.34 -0.39
C ARG A 57 -7.15 -5.35 -1.15
N GLU A 58 -6.38 -6.13 -0.41
CA GLU A 58 -5.43 -7.10 -0.97
C GLU A 58 -5.14 -8.22 0.03
N VAL A 59 -4.88 -9.41 -0.49
CA VAL A 59 -4.42 -10.58 0.26
C VAL A 59 -3.03 -10.91 -0.25
N ILE A 60 -2.07 -11.02 0.67
CA ILE A 60 -0.67 -11.27 0.34
C ILE A 60 -0.51 -12.76 0.02
N GLU A 61 0.14 -13.07 -1.10
CA GLU A 61 0.42 -14.44 -1.52
C GLU A 61 1.35 -15.16 -0.51
N GLY A 62 1.08 -16.44 -0.27
CA GLY A 62 1.82 -17.28 0.67
C GLY A 62 1.50 -17.00 2.14
N THR A 63 0.43 -16.25 2.45
CA THR A 63 0.02 -15.96 3.82
C THR A 63 -1.15 -16.82 4.29
N PRO A 64 -1.37 -16.97 5.61
CA PRO A 64 -2.50 -17.72 6.14
C PRO A 64 -3.87 -17.25 5.62
N ALA A 65 -4.02 -15.95 5.33
CA ALA A 65 -5.25 -15.41 4.77
C ALA A 65 -5.56 -15.93 3.36
N GLU A 66 -4.55 -16.07 2.51
CA GLU A 66 -4.72 -16.66 1.18
C GLU A 66 -5.12 -18.13 1.30
N ASN A 67 -4.40 -18.87 2.15
CA ASN A 67 -4.68 -20.29 2.41
C ASN A 67 -6.09 -20.53 2.98
N ALA A 68 -6.59 -19.59 3.78
CA ALA A 68 -7.96 -19.61 4.29
C ALA A 68 -9.01 -19.31 3.21
N GLY A 69 -8.63 -18.73 2.07
CA GLY A 69 -9.53 -18.40 0.96
C GLY A 69 -10.17 -17.01 1.08
N LEU A 70 -9.57 -16.10 1.85
CA LEU A 70 -9.91 -14.68 1.81
C LEU A 70 -9.57 -14.11 0.44
N ARG A 71 -10.38 -13.16 -0.01
CA ARG A 71 -10.22 -12.54 -1.32
C ARG A 71 -10.32 -11.03 -1.22
N LYS A 72 -9.70 -10.37 -2.18
CA LYS A 72 -9.91 -8.95 -2.42
C LYS A 72 -11.40 -8.66 -2.61
N GLY A 73 -11.88 -7.62 -1.95
CA GLY A 73 -13.26 -7.17 -2.00
C GLY A 73 -14.14 -7.70 -0.87
N ASP A 74 -13.66 -8.66 -0.06
CA ASP A 74 -14.39 -9.15 1.11
C ASP A 74 -14.59 -8.03 2.13
N LEU A 75 -15.82 -7.91 2.66
CA LEU A 75 -16.15 -6.97 3.73
C LEU A 75 -16.12 -7.70 5.07
N ILE A 76 -15.28 -7.29 6.00
CA ILE A 76 -15.18 -7.93 7.31
C ILE A 76 -16.32 -7.44 8.19
N LYS A 77 -17.20 -8.36 8.58
CA LYS A 77 -18.33 -8.08 9.46
C LYS A 77 -17.97 -8.24 10.93
N SER A 78 -17.28 -9.33 11.27
CA SER A 78 -16.91 -9.63 12.65
C SER A 78 -15.55 -10.33 12.75
N THR A 79 -14.95 -10.22 13.93
CA THR A 79 -13.71 -10.91 14.29
C THR A 79 -13.84 -11.48 15.70
N ASP A 80 -13.57 -12.78 15.86
CA ASP A 80 -13.77 -13.54 17.11
C ASP A 80 -15.17 -13.35 17.71
N GLY A 81 -16.19 -13.37 16.86
CA GLY A 81 -17.59 -13.15 17.27
C GLY A 81 -17.97 -11.70 17.61
N GLU A 82 -17.02 -10.77 17.68
CA GLU A 82 -17.31 -9.35 17.89
C GLU A 82 -17.57 -8.64 16.56
N SER A 83 -18.71 -7.93 16.47
CA SER A 83 -19.02 -7.08 15.33
C SER A 83 -17.99 -5.95 15.21
N LEU A 84 -17.54 -5.71 13.98
CA LEU A 84 -16.67 -4.58 13.63
C LEU A 84 -17.46 -3.36 13.14
N GLU A 85 -18.78 -3.45 13.12
CA GLU A 85 -19.65 -2.29 12.91
C GLU A 85 -19.29 -1.20 13.93
N ASP A 86 -19.17 0.05 13.47
CA ASP A 86 -18.76 1.23 14.24
C ASP A 86 -17.33 1.20 14.82
N LYS A 87 -16.47 0.24 14.42
CA LYS A 87 -15.05 0.21 14.83
C LYS A 87 -14.18 0.95 13.82
N SER A 88 -13.22 1.73 14.34
CA SER A 88 -12.22 2.35 13.48
C SER A 88 -11.29 1.30 12.87
N LEU A 89 -10.88 1.51 11.62
CA LEU A 89 -9.94 0.64 10.89
C LEU A 89 -8.68 0.32 11.72
N THR A 90 -8.16 1.32 12.44
CA THR A 90 -7.01 1.15 13.33
C THR A 90 -7.27 0.14 14.45
N SER A 91 -8.45 0.18 15.05
CA SER A 91 -8.84 -0.76 16.12
C SER A 91 -8.98 -2.18 15.58
N VAL A 92 -9.51 -2.32 14.36
CA VAL A 92 -9.62 -3.61 13.65
C VAL A 92 -8.23 -4.19 13.40
N LEU A 93 -7.31 -3.39 12.85
CA LEU A 93 -5.94 -3.82 12.58
C LEU A 93 -5.20 -4.27 13.84
N GLN A 94 -5.40 -3.58 14.97
CA GLN A 94 -4.82 -4.00 16.25
C GLN A 94 -5.33 -5.36 16.71
N ARG A 95 -6.59 -5.69 16.41
CA ARG A 95 -7.23 -6.95 16.80
C ARG A 95 -6.88 -8.12 15.86
N THR A 96 -6.66 -7.80 14.59
CA THR A 96 -6.12 -8.75 13.62
C THR A 96 -4.68 -9.16 13.98
N ARG A 97 -3.89 -8.25 14.58
CA ARG A 97 -2.57 -8.55 15.14
C ARG A 97 -2.69 -9.33 16.45
N GLY A 98 -1.79 -10.27 16.68
CA GLY A 98 -1.78 -11.07 17.91
C GLY A 98 -0.56 -11.96 18.01
N GLU A 99 -0.55 -12.84 19.01
CA GLU A 99 0.52 -13.82 19.16
C GLU A 99 0.53 -14.81 17.97
N PRO A 100 1.69 -15.09 17.37
CA PRO A 100 1.79 -16.10 16.33
C PRO A 100 1.37 -17.48 16.87
N GLY A 101 0.67 -18.25 16.04
CA GLY A 101 0.08 -19.55 16.41
C GLY A 101 -1.33 -19.47 17.00
N THR A 102 -1.84 -18.28 17.33
CA THR A 102 -3.24 -18.13 17.74
C THR A 102 -4.18 -18.13 16.53
N THR A 103 -5.37 -18.71 16.68
CA THR A 103 -6.40 -18.69 15.63
C THR A 103 -7.34 -17.52 15.85
N VAL A 104 -7.75 -16.88 14.76
CA VAL A 104 -8.78 -15.84 14.74
C VAL A 104 -9.90 -16.26 13.82
N GLU A 105 -11.12 -16.08 14.28
CA GLU A 105 -12.32 -16.25 13.47
C GLU A 105 -12.65 -14.94 12.77
N ILE A 106 -12.80 -14.95 11.45
CA ILE A 106 -13.20 -13.76 10.67
C ILE A 106 -14.45 -14.11 9.88
N SER A 107 -15.51 -13.33 10.08
CA SER A 107 -16.70 -13.40 9.24
C SER A 107 -16.67 -12.31 8.20
N VAL A 108 -16.83 -12.68 6.93
CA VAL A 108 -16.85 -11.75 5.81
C VAL A 108 -18.13 -11.83 4.99
N ILE A 109 -18.50 -10.72 4.40
CA ILE A 109 -19.55 -10.61 3.39
C ILE A 109 -18.86 -10.50 2.04
N ARG A 110 -19.15 -11.44 1.16
CA ARG A 110 -18.63 -11.48 -0.21
C ARG A 110 -19.75 -11.16 -1.19
N GLU A 111 -19.49 -10.28 -2.15
CA GLU A 111 -20.45 -9.99 -3.22
C GLU A 111 -20.86 -11.29 -3.94
N GLY A 112 -22.17 -11.55 -3.98
CA GLY A 112 -22.73 -12.79 -4.54
C GLY A 112 -22.97 -13.92 -3.53
N SER A 113 -22.57 -13.78 -2.27
CA SER A 113 -22.95 -14.69 -1.18
C SER A 113 -24.13 -14.12 -0.40
N GLU A 114 -25.21 -14.90 -0.25
CA GLU A 114 -26.37 -14.50 0.57
C GLU A 114 -26.08 -14.57 2.08
N MET A 115 -25.09 -15.38 2.48
CA MET A 115 -24.71 -15.58 3.86
C MET A 115 -23.26 -15.16 4.11
N PRO A 116 -22.93 -14.64 5.31
CA PRO A 116 -21.55 -14.40 5.71
C PRO A 116 -20.73 -15.69 5.68
N ILE A 117 -19.51 -15.60 5.15
CA ILE A 117 -18.56 -16.70 5.11
C ILE A 117 -17.61 -16.53 6.28
N THR A 118 -17.43 -17.58 7.07
CA THR A 118 -16.57 -17.56 8.25
C THR A 118 -15.29 -18.33 7.99
N PHE A 119 -14.16 -17.71 8.29
CA PHE A 119 -12.82 -18.24 8.10
C PHE A 119 -12.10 -18.32 9.44
N ASN A 120 -11.52 -19.48 9.73
CA ASN A 120 -10.62 -19.65 10.87
C ASN A 120 -9.19 -19.59 10.36
N ILE A 121 -8.45 -18.56 10.78
CA ILE A 121 -7.12 -18.26 10.25
C ILE A 121 -6.13 -18.28 11.40
N THR A 122 -5.08 -19.10 11.29
CA THR A 122 -4.00 -19.12 12.26
C THR A 122 -3.01 -18.01 11.96
N ARG A 123 -2.68 -17.17 12.96
CA ARG A 123 -1.70 -16.10 12.83
C ARG A 123 -0.32 -16.69 12.63
N GLU A 124 0.41 -16.16 11.65
CA GLU A 124 1.82 -16.55 11.42
C GLU A 124 2.71 -15.32 11.48
N ILE A 125 3.99 -15.54 11.80
CA ILE A 125 4.99 -14.49 11.73
C ILE A 125 5.16 -14.13 10.26
N LEU A 126 4.62 -13.00 9.87
CA LEU A 126 4.77 -12.48 8.52
C LEU A 126 6.21 -12.00 8.37
N LYS A 127 7.06 -12.81 7.74
CA LYS A 127 8.35 -12.32 7.25
C LYS A 127 8.05 -11.27 6.19
N LYS A 128 8.71 -10.11 6.27
CA LYS A 128 8.66 -9.06 5.24
C LYS A 128 9.26 -9.64 3.95
N THR A 129 8.52 -10.45 3.20
CA THR A 129 8.79 -10.70 1.80
C THR A 129 8.17 -9.54 1.05
N ASP A 130 8.96 -8.46 0.92
CA ASP A 130 8.89 -7.37 -0.08
C ASP A 130 7.60 -7.26 -0.92
N GLY A 131 6.43 -7.23 -0.26
CA GLY A 131 5.12 -7.32 -0.91
C GLY A 131 4.67 -6.04 -1.62
N TYR A 132 5.52 -5.02 -1.69
CA TYR A 132 5.33 -3.85 -2.53
C TYR A 132 6.68 -3.27 -2.96
N LYS A 133 7.38 -3.97 -3.85
CA LYS A 133 8.23 -3.30 -4.85
C LYS A 133 7.41 -3.11 -6.11
N GLY A 134 6.38 -2.26 -6.02
CA GLY A 134 5.87 -1.64 -7.25
C GLY A 134 7.06 -0.93 -7.88
N ASP A 135 7.37 -1.22 -9.15
CA ASP A 135 8.53 -0.75 -9.90
C ASP A 135 8.53 0.77 -10.17
N TYR A 136 8.28 1.58 -9.15
CA TYR A 136 8.37 3.04 -9.21
C TYR A 136 9.78 3.48 -9.58
N ILE A 137 10.80 2.70 -9.20
CA ILE A 137 12.20 2.95 -9.56
C ILE A 137 12.38 2.87 -11.08
N SER A 138 11.77 1.89 -11.74
CA SER A 138 11.83 1.71 -13.20
C SER A 138 11.09 2.83 -13.94
N LEU A 139 9.92 3.23 -13.46
CA LEU A 139 9.14 4.35 -14.01
C LEU A 139 9.84 5.71 -13.84
N ILE A 140 10.45 5.95 -12.67
CA ILE A 140 11.21 7.18 -12.39
C ILE A 140 12.46 7.25 -13.27
N LEU A 141 13.17 6.12 -13.46
CA LEU A 141 14.35 6.07 -14.32
C LEU A 141 14.01 6.40 -15.79
N ILE A 142 12.89 5.89 -16.31
CA ILE A 142 12.40 6.20 -17.66
C ILE A 142 12.09 7.69 -17.83
N LEU A 143 11.42 8.31 -16.85
CA LEU A 143 11.11 9.74 -16.89
C LEU A 143 12.37 10.62 -16.83
N ILE A 144 13.36 10.25 -16.03
CA ILE A 144 14.65 10.96 -15.98
C ILE A 144 15.38 10.84 -17.31
N ILE A 145 15.44 9.65 -17.91
CA ILE A 145 16.06 9.43 -19.22
C ILE A 145 15.36 10.26 -20.30
N LEU A 146 14.02 10.27 -20.32
CA LEU A 146 13.24 11.10 -21.24
C LEU A 146 13.52 12.59 -21.06
N ALA A 147 13.57 13.08 -19.82
CA ALA A 147 13.90 14.48 -19.53
C ALA A 147 15.30 14.85 -20.03
N VAL A 148 16.30 13.98 -19.82
CA VAL A 148 17.67 14.17 -20.32
C VAL A 148 17.72 14.19 -21.85
N ILE A 149 17.01 13.28 -22.53
CA ILE A 149 16.93 13.25 -23.99
C ILE A 149 16.29 14.53 -24.54
N VAL A 150 15.21 15.00 -23.93
CA VAL A 150 14.53 16.25 -24.33
C VAL A 150 15.48 17.43 -24.16
N VAL A 151 16.18 17.52 -23.03
CA VAL A 151 17.16 18.58 -22.77
C VAL A 151 18.30 18.57 -23.79
N LEU A 152 18.89 17.40 -24.08
CA LEU A 152 19.95 17.27 -25.09
C LEU A 152 19.45 17.68 -26.48
N ARG A 153 18.21 17.33 -26.83
CA ARG A 153 17.60 17.70 -28.11
C ARG A 153 17.32 19.20 -28.22
N LEU A 154 16.98 19.86 -27.12
CA LEU A 154 16.80 21.31 -27.07
C LEU A 154 18.16 22.05 -27.19
N ILE A 155 19.21 21.57 -26.52
CA ILE A 155 20.57 22.12 -26.65
C ILE A 155 21.08 21.94 -28.09
N SER A 156 20.82 20.79 -28.72
CA SER A 156 21.20 20.53 -30.11
C SER A 156 20.48 21.43 -31.12
N LYS A 157 19.25 21.87 -30.85
CA LYS A 157 18.48 22.76 -31.74
C LYS A 157 18.81 24.24 -31.56
N GLY A 158 19.33 24.65 -30.41
CA GLY A 158 19.71 26.04 -30.11
C GLY A 158 21.11 26.46 -30.62
N LYS A 159 21.77 25.61 -31.43
CA LYS A 159 23.13 25.84 -31.96
C LYS A 159 23.16 26.24 -33.45
N LYS A 160 22.05 26.73 -33.99
CA LYS A 160 21.98 27.48 -35.26
C LYS A 160 21.62 28.93 -35.00
#